data_AF-A0A7Y5QJ07-F1
#
_entry.id   AF-A0A7Y5QJ07-F1
#
_cell.length_a   1.000
_cell.length_b   1.000
_cell.length_c   1.000
_cell.angle_alpha   90.00
_cell.angle_beta   90.00
_cell.angle_gamma   90.00
#
_symmetry.space_group_name_H-M   'P 1'
#
loop_
_entity.id
_entity.type
_entity.pdbx_description
1 polymer ?
#
loop_
_entity_poly.entity_id
_entity_poly.type
_entity_poly.pdbx_seq_one_letter_code
_entity_poly.pdbx_strand_id
1 'polypeptide(L)'
;MTSEFRSKIRPYPRTAVYPTSWAGEMTFQQIYDDLAHYASNVMKNFGVFEDELPDCLQIGFMALWETLVEQRDFLAEKSRKQTVFFILARCKISTIRYQANQYDSLDALIKSDRRDTADENVIDGLQHQQGERWAGWATEIDMRIDIERIMHRLANKYMSSTKHLVALYYHTTQVGKEAAANIVTTDVWRWYQRYGLYVQQELQYEFAEVFLETHTYPPPGLFEQPVEHPNHGRFTSPYHWREQYKHGNTAPAEALLEQYRHTKCVSVALRAQLEGKTYRQAAIDSGYSPASFPKYMKRAARLLRDAYAA
;
A
#
# COMPACT_ATOMS: atom_id res chain seq x y z
N MET A 1 -5.85 -20.34 65.79
CA MET A 1 -6.00 -20.84 64.41
C MET A 1 -5.08 -22.04 64.25
N THR A 2 -5.67 -23.21 64.06
CA THR A 2 -5.10 -24.55 64.25
C THR A 2 -4.17 -25.00 63.10
N SER A 3 -3.14 -25.77 63.45
CA SER A 3 -2.13 -26.35 62.54
C SER A 3 -2.73 -27.23 61.43
N GLU A 4 -3.94 -27.75 61.62
CA GLU A 4 -4.71 -28.51 60.62
C GLU A 4 -5.05 -27.73 59.35
N PHE A 5 -5.21 -26.39 59.42
CA PHE A 5 -5.44 -25.60 58.21
C PHE A 5 -4.17 -25.47 57.37
N ARG A 6 -2.99 -25.43 58.01
CA ARG A 6 -1.70 -25.38 57.31
C ARG A 6 -1.35 -26.69 56.62
N SER A 7 -1.76 -27.85 57.16
CA SER A 7 -1.51 -29.16 56.54
C SER A 7 -2.43 -29.47 55.36
N LYS A 8 -3.56 -28.74 55.22
CA LYS A 8 -4.50 -28.86 54.09
C LYS A 8 -4.18 -27.93 52.92
N ILE A 9 -3.28 -26.95 53.11
CA ILE A 9 -2.73 -26.16 52.01
C ILE A 9 -1.73 -27.05 51.28
N ARG A 10 -2.15 -27.68 50.18
CA ARG A 10 -1.21 -28.27 49.23
C ARG A 10 -0.27 -27.15 48.78
N PRO A 11 1.06 -27.31 48.85
CA PRO A 11 1.96 -26.31 48.31
C PRO A 11 1.59 -26.06 46.84
N TYR A 12 1.49 -24.79 46.45
CA TYR A 12 1.32 -24.35 45.05
C TYR A 12 2.28 -25.14 44.14
N PRO A 13 1.86 -25.50 42.91
CA PRO A 13 2.45 -26.62 42.20
C PRO A 13 3.96 -26.44 42.01
N ARG A 14 4.67 -27.45 42.52
CA ARG A 14 6.05 -27.79 42.17
C ARG A 14 6.15 -27.76 40.65
N THR A 15 7.17 -27.09 40.12
CA THR A 15 7.45 -26.91 38.69
C THR A 15 7.02 -28.12 37.85
N ALA A 16 6.13 -27.93 36.88
CA ALA A 16 5.62 -29.03 36.07
C ALA A 16 6.76 -29.65 35.26
N VAL A 17 6.93 -30.96 35.42
CA VAL A 17 7.89 -31.80 34.69
C VAL A 17 7.18 -32.67 33.65
N TYR A 18 7.85 -32.90 32.53
CA TYR A 18 7.33 -33.64 31.38
C TYR A 18 8.32 -34.75 31.01
N PRO A 19 7.86 -35.99 30.81
CA PRO A 19 8.73 -37.07 30.36
C PRO A 19 9.18 -36.82 28.91
N THR A 20 10.48 -36.93 28.68
CA THR A 20 11.13 -36.78 27.37
C THR A 20 11.90 -38.04 27.02
N SER A 21 11.95 -38.39 25.72
CA SER A 21 12.66 -39.58 25.26
C SER A 21 14.20 -39.45 25.32
N TRP A 22 14.74 -38.26 25.60
CA TRP A 22 16.18 -37.97 25.45
C TRP A 22 16.86 -37.52 26.75
N ALA A 23 16.13 -36.98 27.73
CA ALA A 23 16.71 -36.49 28.98
C ALA A 23 15.81 -36.75 30.20
N GLY A 24 14.89 -37.72 30.11
CA GLY A 24 14.02 -38.09 31.21
C GLY A 24 12.98 -37.01 31.50
N GLU A 25 12.65 -36.78 32.77
CA GLU A 25 11.70 -35.74 33.15
C GLU A 25 12.35 -34.35 33.18
N MET A 26 11.85 -33.45 32.33
CA MET A 26 12.34 -32.08 32.22
C MET A 26 11.23 -31.08 32.50
N THR A 27 11.57 -29.97 33.13
CA THR A 27 10.68 -28.80 33.18
C THR A 27 10.62 -28.12 31.82
N PHE A 28 9.57 -27.36 31.54
CA PHE A 28 9.49 -26.65 30.26
C PHE A 28 10.63 -25.63 30.06
N GLN A 29 11.09 -24.98 31.13
CA GLN A 29 12.27 -24.10 31.04
C GLN A 29 13.50 -24.87 30.56
N GLN A 30 13.76 -26.05 31.13
CA GLN A 30 14.87 -26.89 30.70
C GLN A 30 14.69 -27.39 29.26
N ILE A 31 13.46 -27.68 28.84
CA ILE A 31 13.16 -28.06 27.44
C ILE A 31 13.43 -26.88 26.50
N TYR A 32 13.05 -25.66 26.89
CA TYR A 32 13.31 -24.45 26.13
C TYR A 32 14.82 -24.21 26.00
N ASP A 33 15.55 -24.22 27.11
CA ASP A 33 16.99 -23.98 27.12
C ASP A 33 17.77 -25.05 26.31
N ASP A 34 17.32 -26.31 26.33
CA ASP A 34 17.92 -27.39 25.54
C ASP A 34 17.61 -27.26 24.04
N LEU A 35 16.39 -26.88 23.66
CA LEU A 35 15.95 -26.91 22.27
C LEU A 35 16.12 -25.59 21.53
N ALA A 36 16.13 -24.44 22.21
CA ALA A 36 16.08 -23.11 21.59
C ALA A 36 17.26 -22.89 20.63
N HIS A 37 18.48 -23.22 21.05
CA HIS A 37 19.66 -23.09 20.20
C HIS A 37 19.59 -24.00 18.96
N TYR A 38 19.11 -25.24 19.13
CA TYR A 38 18.97 -26.16 18.00
C TYR A 38 17.88 -25.71 17.02
N ALA A 39 16.71 -25.32 17.53
CA ALA A 39 15.62 -24.76 16.73
C ALA A 39 16.07 -23.50 15.98
N SER A 40 16.79 -22.58 16.64
CA SER A 40 17.33 -21.37 16.02
C SER A 40 18.26 -21.69 14.86
N ASN A 41 19.20 -22.62 15.02
CA ASN A 41 20.12 -23.00 13.95
C ASN A 41 19.39 -23.65 12.77
N VAL A 42 18.36 -24.46 13.04
CA VAL A 42 17.55 -25.03 11.97
C VAL A 42 16.75 -23.94 11.25
N MET A 43 16.14 -22.99 11.97
CA MET A 43 15.44 -21.83 11.40
C MET A 43 16.36 -20.98 10.51
N LYS A 44 17.58 -20.68 10.97
CA LYS A 44 18.61 -19.97 10.18
C LYS A 44 18.93 -20.71 8.87
N ASN A 45 19.09 -22.04 8.93
CA ASN A 45 19.33 -22.86 7.73
C ASN A 45 18.14 -22.87 6.75
N PHE A 46 16.92 -22.69 7.26
CA PHE A 46 15.75 -22.50 6.41
C PHE A 46 15.60 -21.06 5.89
N GLY A 47 16.47 -20.13 6.30
CA GLY A 47 16.56 -18.74 5.84
C GLY A 47 15.77 -17.73 6.67
N VAL A 48 15.48 -18.02 7.95
CA VAL A 48 14.84 -17.06 8.86
C VAL A 48 15.86 -16.03 9.31
N PHE A 49 15.51 -14.74 9.29
CA PHE A 49 16.41 -13.66 9.70
C PHE A 49 16.55 -13.59 11.23
N GLU A 50 17.68 -13.06 11.72
CA GLU A 50 17.98 -13.06 13.16
C GLU A 50 16.99 -12.24 14.00
N ASP A 51 16.41 -11.19 13.43
CA ASP A 51 15.40 -10.36 14.06
C ASP A 51 14.03 -11.05 14.16
N GLU A 52 13.74 -12.00 13.28
CA GLU A 52 12.49 -12.77 13.28
C GLU A 52 12.55 -14.02 14.19
N LEU A 53 13.76 -14.43 14.59
CA LEU A 53 13.98 -15.64 15.41
C LEU A 53 13.24 -15.60 16.76
N PRO A 54 13.29 -14.50 17.55
CA PRO A 54 12.62 -14.47 18.85
C PRO A 54 11.12 -14.74 18.74
N ASP A 55 10.45 -14.12 17.77
CA ASP A 55 9.01 -14.26 17.55
C ASP A 55 8.66 -15.67 17.05
N CYS A 56 9.44 -16.20 16.10
CA CYS A 56 9.25 -17.57 15.60
C CYS A 56 9.41 -18.61 16.71
N LEU A 57 10.45 -18.48 17.53
CA LEU A 57 10.71 -19.37 18.66
C LEU A 57 9.57 -19.26 19.67
N GLN A 58 9.16 -18.04 20.04
CA GLN A 58 8.08 -17.83 20.99
C GLN A 58 6.79 -18.51 20.53
N ILE A 59 6.37 -18.32 19.28
CA ILE A 59 5.15 -18.95 18.74
C ILE A 59 5.27 -20.48 18.75
N GLY A 60 6.39 -21.02 18.29
CA GLY A 60 6.60 -22.46 18.22
C GLY A 60 6.65 -23.12 19.60
N PHE A 61 7.32 -22.50 20.58
CA PHE A 61 7.39 -22.99 21.94
C PHE A 61 6.08 -22.81 22.71
N MET A 62 5.32 -21.75 22.46
CA MET A 62 3.97 -21.60 23.02
C MET A 62 3.06 -22.74 22.58
N ALA A 63 3.08 -23.11 21.30
CA ALA A 63 2.29 -24.24 20.83
C ALA A 63 2.75 -25.59 21.41
N LEU A 64 4.05 -25.74 21.66
CA LEU A 64 4.59 -26.91 22.38
C LEU A 64 4.11 -26.94 23.83
N TRP A 65 4.12 -25.80 24.52
CA TRP A 65 3.62 -25.67 25.89
C TRP A 65 2.13 -26.05 25.98
N GLU A 66 1.29 -25.49 25.11
CA GLU A 66 -0.14 -25.82 25.06
C GLU A 66 -0.37 -27.32 24.87
N THR A 67 0.39 -27.93 23.94
CA THR A 67 0.32 -29.38 23.68
C THR A 67 0.74 -30.21 24.90
N LEU A 68 1.76 -29.76 25.64
CA LEU A 68 2.25 -30.42 26.85
C LEU A 68 1.28 -30.28 28.04
N VAL A 69 0.55 -29.16 28.12
CA VAL A 69 -0.50 -28.95 29.12
C VAL A 69 -1.68 -29.89 28.86
N GLU A 70 -2.05 -30.09 27.60
CA GLU A 70 -3.12 -31.04 27.21
C GLU A 70 -2.68 -32.50 27.29
N GLN A 71 -1.47 -32.81 26.79
CA GLN A 71 -0.92 -34.15 26.70
C GLN A 71 0.50 -34.19 27.28
N ARG A 72 0.58 -34.54 28.56
CA ARG A 72 1.84 -34.52 29.32
C ARG A 72 2.91 -35.47 28.78
N ASP A 73 2.49 -36.59 28.21
CA ASP A 73 3.38 -37.65 27.68
C ASP A 73 3.77 -37.44 26.21
N PHE A 74 3.41 -36.30 25.61
CA PHE A 74 3.62 -36.01 24.19
C PHE A 74 5.09 -36.15 23.74
N LEU A 75 6.03 -35.86 24.64
CA LEU A 75 7.48 -35.92 24.37
C LEU A 75 8.12 -37.26 24.76
N ALA A 76 7.39 -38.18 25.41
CA ALA A 76 7.94 -39.44 25.89
C ALA A 76 8.44 -40.33 24.73
N GLU A 77 7.75 -40.27 23.59
CA GLU A 77 8.06 -41.07 22.39
C GLU A 77 8.74 -40.26 21.27
N LYS A 78 8.89 -38.95 21.45
CA LYS A 78 9.42 -38.07 20.41
C LYS A 78 10.90 -37.80 20.64
N SER A 79 11.70 -38.01 19.60
CA SER A 79 13.10 -37.61 19.61
C SER A 79 13.24 -36.08 19.61
N ARG A 80 14.38 -35.59 20.12
CA ARG A 80 14.77 -34.18 20.11
C ARG A 80 14.55 -33.50 18.75
N LYS A 81 14.92 -34.19 17.67
CA LYS A 81 14.76 -33.72 16.28
C LYS A 81 13.28 -33.59 15.89
N GLN A 82 12.45 -34.57 16.22
CA GLN A 82 11.01 -34.51 15.94
C GLN A 82 10.32 -33.39 16.70
N THR A 83 10.74 -33.13 17.94
CA THR A 83 10.24 -31.99 18.74
C THR A 83 10.61 -30.66 18.10
N VAL A 84 11.84 -30.50 17.60
CA VAL A 84 12.22 -29.29 16.85
C VAL A 84 11.42 -29.12 15.56
N PHE A 85 11.18 -30.20 14.80
CA PHE A 85 10.29 -30.13 13.63
C PHE A 85 8.85 -29.76 13.99
N PHE A 86 8.35 -30.19 15.15
CA PHE A 86 7.04 -29.79 15.64
C PHE A 86 6.96 -28.28 15.89
N ILE A 87 7.98 -27.70 16.52
CA ILE A 87 8.11 -26.26 16.78
C ILE A 87 8.16 -25.50 15.44
N LEU A 88 9.01 -25.96 14.51
CA LEU A 88 9.16 -25.36 13.18
C LEU A 88 7.86 -25.37 12.36
N ALA A 89 7.07 -26.44 12.47
CA ALA A 89 5.79 -26.52 11.76
C ALA A 89 4.76 -25.49 12.24
N ARG A 90 4.91 -24.95 13.46
CA ARG A 90 3.93 -24.09 14.12
C ARG A 90 4.38 -22.64 14.32
N CYS A 91 5.65 -22.35 14.15
CA CYS A 91 6.23 -21.00 14.26
C CYS A 91 5.83 -20.02 13.14
N LYS A 92 4.90 -20.40 12.24
CA LYS A 92 4.34 -19.53 11.17
C LYS A 92 5.37 -18.88 10.23
N ILE A 93 6.55 -19.46 10.06
CA ILE A 93 7.61 -18.97 9.15
C ILE A 93 7.08 -18.65 7.75
N SER A 94 6.22 -19.51 7.17
CA SER A 94 5.66 -19.28 5.84
C SER A 94 4.73 -18.07 5.78
N THR A 95 4.00 -17.79 6.85
CA THR A 95 3.09 -16.65 6.95
C THR A 95 3.85 -15.34 7.12
N ILE A 96 4.89 -15.34 7.97
CA ILE A 96 5.79 -14.19 8.17
C ILE A 96 6.48 -13.85 6.85
N ARG A 97 7.00 -14.86 6.13
CA ARG A 97 7.58 -14.67 4.80
C ARG A 97 6.60 -14.19 3.75
N TYR A 98 5.37 -14.72 3.77
CA TYR A 98 4.34 -14.27 2.85
C TYR A 98 4.02 -12.79 3.07
N GLN A 99 3.93 -12.34 4.33
CA GLN A 99 3.74 -10.94 4.69
C GLN A 99 4.97 -10.08 4.35
N ALA A 100 6.18 -10.58 4.59
CA ALA A 100 7.43 -9.90 4.23
C ALA A 100 7.55 -9.73 2.70
N ASN A 101 7.19 -10.73 1.90
CA ASN A 101 7.21 -10.67 0.44
C ASN A 101 6.06 -9.85 -0.17
N GLN A 102 5.07 -9.42 0.62
CA GLN A 102 4.01 -8.51 0.14
C GLN A 102 4.47 -7.06 0.07
N TYR A 103 5.59 -6.73 0.71
CA TYR A 103 6.15 -5.39 0.77
C TYR A 103 7.63 -5.48 0.43
N ASP A 104 8.06 -4.91 -0.70
CA ASP A 104 9.48 -4.73 -0.96
C ASP A 104 10.05 -3.79 0.11
N SER A 105 10.63 -4.35 1.18
CA SER A 105 11.27 -3.54 2.22
C SER A 105 12.68 -3.18 1.77
N LEU A 106 13.02 -1.89 1.87
CA LEU A 106 14.40 -1.44 1.76
C LEU A 106 15.27 -2.02 2.89
N ASP A 107 14.67 -2.62 3.94
CA ASP A 107 15.40 -3.38 4.94
C ASP A 107 16.14 -4.57 4.34
N ALA A 108 15.74 -5.11 3.18
CA ALA A 108 16.53 -6.15 2.51
C ALA A 108 17.89 -5.63 2.02
N LEU A 109 17.96 -4.36 1.57
CA LEU A 109 19.21 -3.67 1.21
C LEU A 109 20.05 -3.35 2.47
N ILE A 110 19.38 -3.01 3.58
CA ILE A 110 20.02 -2.73 4.87
C ILE A 110 20.48 -4.03 5.57
N LYS A 111 19.76 -5.15 5.43
CA LYS A 111 20.07 -6.44 6.07
C LYS A 111 21.14 -7.23 5.32
N SER A 112 21.30 -7.03 4.00
CA SER A 112 22.49 -7.51 3.29
C SER A 112 23.75 -6.79 3.77
N ASP A 113 23.60 -5.58 4.30
CA ASP A 113 24.63 -4.86 5.01
C ASP A 113 24.72 -5.32 6.48
N ARG A 114 25.37 -6.47 6.67
CA ARG A 114 25.52 -7.15 7.95
C ARG A 114 26.38 -6.38 8.99
N ARG A 115 26.66 -5.09 8.75
CA ARG A 115 27.67 -4.28 9.45
C ARG A 115 27.24 -2.87 9.87
N ASP A 116 25.96 -2.53 9.78
CA ASP A 116 25.48 -1.27 10.37
C ASP A 116 26.16 -0.04 9.73
N THR A 117 26.27 -0.01 8.39
CA THR A 117 26.87 1.14 7.67
C THR A 117 25.86 2.23 7.31
N ALA A 118 24.59 2.03 7.67
CA ALA A 118 23.49 2.91 7.30
C ALA A 118 23.34 4.15 8.20
N ASP A 119 24.03 4.22 9.35
CA ASP A 119 24.00 5.39 10.21
C ASP A 119 25.05 6.44 9.79
N GLU A 120 24.60 7.68 9.73
CA GLU A 120 25.20 8.91 9.19
C GLU A 120 26.61 9.33 9.69
N ASN A 121 27.38 8.45 10.36
CA ASN A 121 28.64 8.82 11.02
C ASN A 121 29.89 8.07 10.57
N VAL A 122 29.82 7.24 9.54
CA VAL A 122 30.97 6.39 9.17
C VAL A 122 31.36 6.62 7.70
N ILE A 123 32.04 7.75 7.44
CA ILE A 123 33.07 7.75 6.39
C ILE A 123 34.23 6.91 6.94
N ASP A 124 34.11 5.58 6.96
CA ASP A 124 35.24 4.68 7.22
C ASP A 124 35.83 4.25 5.89
N GLY A 125 36.56 5.19 5.28
CA GLY A 125 37.23 5.03 4.00
C GLY A 125 38.44 4.07 4.01
N LEU A 126 38.48 3.08 4.90
CA LEU A 126 39.59 2.14 5.04
C LEU A 126 39.17 0.66 5.11
N GLN A 127 37.91 0.32 4.83
CA GLN A 127 37.52 -1.08 4.73
C GLN A 127 37.81 -1.63 3.34
N HIS A 128 38.94 -2.34 3.21
CA HIS A 128 39.21 -3.20 2.05
C HIS A 128 38.15 -4.31 1.99
N GLN A 129 37.21 -4.24 1.06
CA GLN A 129 36.49 -5.43 0.62
C GLN A 129 37.46 -6.29 -0.21
N GLN A 130 37.70 -7.54 0.20
CA GLN A 130 38.44 -8.49 -0.65
C GLN A 130 37.56 -8.86 -1.85
N GLY A 131 37.66 -8.10 -2.94
CA GLY A 131 36.93 -8.34 -4.17
C GLY A 131 36.82 -7.11 -5.07
N GLU A 132 36.80 -5.90 -4.49
CA GLU A 132 36.76 -4.65 -5.27
C GLU A 132 38.16 -4.20 -5.71
N ARG A 133 38.26 -3.71 -6.95
CA ARG A 133 39.52 -3.21 -7.52
C ARG A 133 39.92 -1.84 -6.97
N TRP A 134 39.01 -1.17 -6.28
CA TRP A 134 39.13 0.19 -5.75
C TRP A 134 38.77 0.24 -4.26
N ALA A 135 38.96 1.39 -3.62
CA ALA A 135 38.58 1.58 -2.22
C ALA A 135 37.05 1.70 -2.11
N GLY A 136 36.43 1.06 -1.09
CA GLY A 136 34.96 1.04 -0.95
C GLY A 136 34.31 2.43 -0.91
N TRP A 137 34.98 3.43 -0.32
CA TRP A 137 34.48 4.81 -0.33
C TRP A 137 34.36 5.41 -1.75
N ALA A 138 35.21 4.99 -2.69
CA ALA A 138 35.14 5.45 -4.07
C ALA A 138 33.92 4.86 -4.78
N THR A 139 33.67 3.56 -4.57
CA THR A 139 32.47 2.86 -5.05
C THR A 139 31.20 3.55 -4.53
N GLU A 140 31.16 3.90 -3.24
CA GLU A 140 30.02 4.60 -2.65
C GLU A 140 29.79 6.00 -3.21
N ILE A 141 30.85 6.77 -3.47
CA ILE A 141 30.73 8.10 -4.08
C ILE A 141 30.22 7.99 -5.51
N ASP A 142 30.73 7.04 -6.29
CA ASP A 142 30.28 6.81 -7.66
C ASP A 142 28.79 6.43 -7.69
N MET A 143 28.34 5.53 -6.80
CA MET A 143 26.92 5.19 -6.67
C MET A 143 26.06 6.42 -6.35
N ARG A 144 26.50 7.32 -5.46
CA ARG A 144 25.77 8.54 -5.13
C ARG A 144 25.68 9.51 -6.31
N ILE A 145 26.78 9.65 -7.07
CA ILE A 145 26.82 10.48 -8.28
C ILE A 145 25.87 9.92 -9.34
N ASP A 146 25.80 8.59 -9.48
CA ASP A 146 24.91 7.95 -10.44
C ASP A 146 23.43 8.10 -10.05
N ILE A 147 23.09 7.95 -8.76
CA ILE A 147 21.75 8.25 -8.25
C ILE A 147 21.38 9.71 -8.52
N GLU A 148 22.29 10.65 -8.23
CA GLU A 148 22.08 12.08 -8.50
C GLU A 148 21.78 12.32 -9.99
N ARG A 149 22.57 11.73 -10.88
CA ARG A 149 22.40 11.86 -12.33
C ARG A 149 21.05 11.33 -12.81
N ILE A 150 20.63 10.16 -12.33
CA ILE A 150 19.33 9.58 -12.68
C ILE A 150 18.20 10.50 -12.19
N MET A 151 18.27 10.93 -10.93
CA MET A 151 17.27 11.82 -10.34
C MET A 151 17.18 13.16 -11.06
N HIS A 152 18.33 13.75 -11.43
CA HIS A 152 18.37 15.01 -12.16
C HIS A 152 17.80 14.86 -13.59
N ARG A 153 18.09 13.74 -14.27
CA ARG A 153 17.53 13.41 -15.59
C ARG A 153 16.00 13.32 -15.54
N LEU A 154 15.45 12.57 -14.58
CA LEU A 154 14.01 12.41 -14.41
C LEU A 154 13.34 13.72 -13.98
N ALA A 155 13.94 14.47 -13.06
CA ALA A 155 13.42 15.78 -12.64
C ALA A 155 13.33 16.76 -13.82
N ASN A 156 14.37 16.84 -14.66
CA ASN A 156 14.37 17.68 -15.85
C ASN A 156 13.29 17.26 -16.86
N LYS A 157 13.11 15.95 -17.07
CA LYS A 157 12.07 15.40 -17.94
C LYS A 157 10.66 15.80 -17.49
N TYR A 158 10.42 15.74 -16.18
CA TYR A 158 9.12 16.03 -15.58
C TYR A 158 8.91 17.49 -15.18
N MET A 159 9.89 18.37 -15.43
CA MET A 159 9.82 19.79 -15.05
C MET A 159 8.55 20.50 -15.54
N SER A 160 7.99 20.07 -16.67
CA SER A 160 6.75 20.62 -17.24
C SER A 160 5.45 20.08 -16.62
N SER A 161 5.51 19.06 -15.76
CA SER A 161 4.33 18.41 -15.17
C SER A 161 4.47 18.19 -13.67
N THR A 162 3.84 19.07 -12.88
CA THR A 162 3.80 18.98 -11.41
C THR A 162 3.29 17.62 -10.91
N LYS A 163 2.34 17.00 -11.62
CA LYS A 163 1.79 15.68 -11.25
C LYS A 163 2.82 14.56 -11.34
N HIS A 164 3.71 14.61 -12.33
CA HIS A 164 4.81 13.65 -12.47
C HIS A 164 5.94 13.96 -11.47
N LEU A 165 6.26 15.23 -11.21
CA LEU A 165 7.24 15.60 -10.18
C LEU A 165 6.81 15.15 -8.78
N VAL A 166 5.53 15.29 -8.44
CA VAL A 166 5.01 14.80 -7.16
C VAL A 166 4.95 13.27 -7.12
N ALA A 167 4.77 12.60 -8.26
CA ALA A 167 4.90 11.15 -8.34
C ALA A 167 6.35 10.70 -8.14
N LEU A 168 7.33 11.43 -8.71
CA LEU A 168 8.75 11.20 -8.49
C LEU A 168 9.09 11.40 -7.00
N TYR A 169 8.61 12.49 -6.40
CA TYR A 169 8.77 12.77 -4.96
C TYR A 169 8.18 11.65 -4.10
N TYR A 170 6.96 11.17 -4.42
CA TYR A 170 6.34 10.05 -3.73
C TYR A 170 7.19 8.77 -3.78
N HIS A 171 7.77 8.42 -4.93
CA HIS A 171 8.58 7.20 -5.06
C HIS A 171 9.97 7.28 -4.43
N THR A 172 10.48 8.49 -4.22
CA THR A 172 11.85 8.74 -3.74
C THR A 172 11.90 9.20 -2.29
N THR A 173 10.75 9.33 -1.64
CA THR A 173 10.63 9.70 -0.23
C THR A 173 9.67 8.77 0.50
N GLN A 174 9.64 8.85 1.82
CA GLN A 174 8.73 8.04 2.66
C GLN A 174 7.34 8.67 2.82
N VAL A 175 6.93 9.56 1.92
CA VAL A 175 5.64 10.26 2.03
C VAL A 175 4.48 9.33 1.66
N GLY A 176 3.44 9.33 2.50
CA GLY A 176 2.23 8.56 2.23
C GLY A 176 1.54 8.99 0.93
N LYS A 177 0.97 8.02 0.20
CA LYS A 177 0.34 8.22 -1.11
C LYS A 177 -0.73 9.32 -1.11
N GLU A 178 -1.53 9.39 -0.05
CA GLU A 178 -2.57 10.41 0.11
C GLU A 178 -1.99 11.81 0.28
N ALA A 179 -0.95 11.94 1.11
CA ALA A 179 -0.28 13.22 1.35
C ALA A 179 0.37 13.76 0.08
N ALA A 180 1.06 12.90 -0.69
CA ALA A 180 1.64 13.28 -1.98
C ALA A 180 0.56 13.67 -2.99
N ALA A 181 -0.47 12.84 -3.18
CA ALA A 181 -1.54 13.11 -4.14
C ALA A 181 -2.28 14.42 -3.86
N ASN A 182 -2.54 14.73 -2.59
CA ASN A 182 -3.26 15.93 -2.16
C ASN A 182 -2.55 17.25 -2.53
N ILE A 183 -1.26 17.22 -2.88
CA ILE A 183 -0.53 18.39 -3.39
C ILE A 183 -1.07 18.80 -4.76
N VAL A 184 -1.55 17.85 -5.58
CA VAL A 184 -1.84 18.08 -7.01
C VAL A 184 -3.26 17.70 -7.43
N THR A 185 -3.97 16.90 -6.64
CA THR A 185 -5.32 16.43 -6.95
C THR A 185 -6.09 16.02 -5.70
N THR A 186 -7.41 15.97 -5.80
CA THR A 186 -8.28 15.32 -4.80
C THR A 186 -8.54 13.84 -5.09
N ASP A 187 -8.27 13.38 -6.32
CA ASP A 187 -8.47 11.99 -6.73
C ASP A 187 -7.14 11.22 -6.70
N VAL A 188 -6.84 10.65 -5.52
CA VAL A 188 -5.61 9.93 -5.21
C VAL A 188 -5.39 8.74 -6.15
N TRP A 189 -6.45 7.95 -6.40
CA TRP A 189 -6.35 6.72 -7.18
C TRP A 189 -6.04 7.02 -8.65
N ARG A 190 -6.76 7.98 -9.24
CA ARG A 190 -6.57 8.34 -10.65
C ARG A 190 -5.22 8.98 -10.90
N TRP A 191 -4.72 9.78 -9.95
CA TRP A 191 -3.37 10.30 -10.04
C TRP A 191 -2.32 9.19 -9.98
N TYR A 192 -2.43 8.28 -9.01
CA TYR A 192 -1.47 7.19 -8.88
C TYR A 192 -1.44 6.29 -10.13
N GLN A 193 -2.61 5.92 -10.66
CA GLN A 193 -2.68 5.10 -11.87
C GLN A 193 -2.05 5.78 -13.08
N ARG A 194 -2.32 7.07 -13.28
CA ARG A 194 -1.91 7.77 -14.51
C ARG A 194 -0.48 8.30 -14.46
N TYR A 195 -0.02 8.69 -13.27
CA TYR A 195 1.28 9.34 -13.08
C TYR A 195 2.22 8.49 -12.24
N GLY A 196 1.74 7.98 -11.11
CA GLY A 196 2.52 7.16 -10.18
C GLY A 196 3.12 5.93 -10.84
N LEU A 197 2.30 5.09 -11.49
CA LEU A 197 2.77 3.86 -12.14
C LEU A 197 3.75 4.11 -13.28
N TYR A 198 3.54 5.18 -14.06
CA TYR A 198 4.45 5.55 -15.15
C TYR A 198 5.83 5.94 -14.61
N VAL A 199 5.86 6.84 -13.61
CA VAL A 199 7.13 7.27 -12.99
C VAL A 199 7.83 6.10 -12.29
N GLN A 200 7.08 5.17 -11.69
CA GLN A 200 7.64 3.96 -11.08
C GLN A 200 8.38 3.11 -12.11
N GLN A 201 7.76 2.88 -13.26
CA GLN A 201 8.36 2.10 -14.35
C GLN A 201 9.63 2.78 -14.88
N GLU A 202 9.62 4.11 -15.04
CA GLU A 202 10.80 4.85 -15.49
C GLU A 202 11.95 4.74 -14.49
N LEU A 203 11.67 4.93 -13.20
CA LEU A 203 12.66 4.77 -12.13
C LEU A 203 13.26 3.36 -12.16
N GLN A 204 12.43 2.32 -12.24
CA GLN A 204 12.91 0.95 -12.29
C GLN A 204 13.81 0.69 -13.51
N TYR A 205 13.44 1.22 -14.68
CA TYR A 205 14.24 1.08 -15.88
C TYR A 205 15.59 1.80 -15.78
N GLU A 206 15.60 3.09 -15.41
CA GLU A 206 16.83 3.90 -15.35
C GLU A 206 17.80 3.40 -14.28
N PHE A 207 17.31 2.95 -13.13
CA PHE A 207 18.16 2.35 -12.10
C PHE A 207 18.68 0.98 -12.54
N ALA A 208 17.85 0.17 -13.18
CA ALA A 208 18.30 -1.13 -13.66
C ALA A 208 19.36 -1.00 -14.77
N GLU A 209 19.23 -0.01 -15.65
CA GLU A 209 20.20 0.25 -16.73
C GLU A 209 21.60 0.59 -16.17
N VAL A 210 21.66 1.28 -15.03
CA VAL A 210 22.91 1.72 -14.42
C VAL A 210 23.51 0.67 -13.48
N PHE A 211 22.68 0.00 -12.66
CA PHE A 211 23.16 -0.86 -11.58
C PHE A 211 23.13 -2.36 -11.89
N LEU A 212 22.40 -2.80 -12.93
CA LEU A 212 22.28 -4.21 -13.27
C LEU A 212 22.95 -4.49 -14.62
N GLU A 213 23.85 -5.48 -14.65
CA GLU A 213 24.49 -5.93 -15.91
C GLU A 213 23.45 -6.43 -16.93
N THR A 214 22.34 -6.99 -16.45
CA THR A 214 21.20 -7.42 -17.28
C THR A 214 19.89 -7.16 -16.54
N HIS A 215 18.88 -6.65 -17.25
CA HIS A 215 17.53 -6.49 -16.71
C HIS A 215 16.45 -6.71 -17.77
N THR A 216 15.24 -7.05 -17.32
CA THR A 216 14.08 -7.30 -18.19
C THR A 216 13.02 -6.19 -18.10
N TYR A 217 13.31 -5.10 -17.38
CA TYR A 217 12.39 -3.97 -17.27
C TYR A 217 12.10 -3.38 -18.65
N PRO A 218 10.81 -3.25 -19.03
CA PRO A 218 10.43 -2.68 -20.32
C PRO A 218 10.78 -1.19 -20.34
N PRO A 219 11.35 -0.68 -21.46
CA PRO A 219 11.62 0.75 -21.59
C PRO A 219 10.30 1.51 -21.46
N PRO A 220 10.31 2.64 -20.75
CA PRO A 220 9.09 3.39 -20.56
C PRO A 220 8.58 3.97 -21.89
N GLY A 221 7.27 4.08 -22.02
CA GLY A 221 6.64 4.68 -23.20
C GLY A 221 7.05 6.15 -23.38
N LEU A 222 6.90 6.68 -24.59
CA LEU A 222 7.17 8.10 -24.86
C LEU A 222 6.42 8.99 -23.87
N PHE A 223 7.13 9.95 -23.28
CA PHE A 223 6.53 10.95 -22.42
C PHE A 223 5.61 11.84 -23.26
N GLU A 224 4.32 11.53 -23.22
CA GLU A 224 3.29 12.42 -23.74
C GLU A 224 2.85 13.35 -22.61
N GLN A 225 3.02 14.65 -22.80
CA GLN A 225 2.43 15.63 -21.89
C GLN A 225 0.92 15.36 -21.84
N PRO A 226 0.36 15.04 -20.65
CA PRO A 226 -1.07 14.82 -20.56
C PRO A 226 -1.75 16.14 -20.88
N VAL A 227 -2.51 16.17 -21.96
CA VAL A 227 -3.44 17.28 -22.25
C VAL A 227 -4.43 17.32 -21.10
N GLU A 228 -4.23 18.26 -20.18
CA GLU A 228 -5.13 18.44 -19.06
C GLU A 228 -6.44 19.01 -19.60
N HIS A 229 -7.52 18.24 -19.51
CA HIS A 229 -8.84 18.80 -19.71
C HIS A 229 -9.07 19.90 -18.66
N PRO A 230 -9.63 21.06 -19.04
CA PRO A 230 -9.71 22.26 -18.19
C PRO A 230 -10.44 22.03 -16.85
N ASN A 231 -11.22 20.95 -16.73
CA ASN A 231 -11.89 20.57 -15.50
C ASN A 231 -11.03 19.53 -14.76
N HIS A 232 -10.08 20.00 -13.94
CA HIS A 232 -9.16 19.24 -13.08
C HIS A 232 -9.85 18.25 -12.09
N GLY A 233 -10.60 17.26 -12.59
CA GLY A 233 -11.28 16.24 -11.77
C GLY A 233 -12.43 16.76 -10.89
N ARG A 234 -12.65 18.07 -10.78
CA ARG A 234 -13.84 18.61 -10.09
C ARG A 234 -15.09 18.31 -10.92
N PHE A 235 -16.04 17.62 -10.30
CA PHE A 235 -17.37 17.44 -10.85
C PHE A 235 -18.06 18.80 -10.97
N THR A 236 -18.03 19.40 -12.15
CA THR A 236 -18.87 20.55 -12.47
C THR A 236 -20.28 20.02 -12.68
N SER A 237 -21.19 20.35 -11.77
CA SER A 237 -22.61 20.01 -11.92
C SER A 237 -23.08 20.49 -13.30
N PRO A 238 -23.71 19.63 -14.12
CA PRO A 238 -24.24 20.02 -15.43
C PRO A 238 -25.36 21.08 -15.35
N TYR A 239 -25.69 21.52 -14.13
CA TYR A 239 -26.72 22.51 -13.80
C TYR A 239 -26.16 23.80 -13.20
N HIS A 240 -24.88 24.14 -13.39
CA HIS A 240 -24.31 25.41 -12.89
C HIS A 240 -25.09 26.65 -13.37
N TRP A 241 -25.71 26.58 -14.57
CA TRP A 241 -26.63 27.59 -15.09
C TRP A 241 -27.83 27.88 -14.16
N ARG A 242 -28.24 26.92 -13.30
CA ARG A 242 -29.36 27.11 -12.35
C ARG A 242 -29.05 28.14 -11.28
N GLU A 243 -27.79 28.28 -10.87
CA GLU A 243 -27.38 29.28 -9.89
C GLU A 243 -27.47 30.68 -10.50
N GLN A 244 -27.01 30.84 -11.74
CA GLN A 244 -27.13 32.10 -12.48
C GLN A 244 -28.60 32.50 -12.73
N TYR A 245 -29.46 31.54 -13.07
CA TYR A 245 -30.90 31.77 -13.22
C TYR A 245 -31.55 32.19 -11.89
N LYS A 246 -31.21 31.52 -10.78
CA LYS A 246 -31.71 31.89 -9.43
C LYS A 246 -31.23 33.25 -8.96
N HIS A 247 -30.05 33.69 -9.41
CA HIS A 247 -29.52 35.04 -9.16
C HIS A 247 -30.13 36.13 -10.06
N GLY A 248 -31.14 35.80 -10.86
CA GLY A 248 -31.93 36.77 -11.62
C GLY A 248 -31.49 36.98 -13.06
N ASN A 249 -30.49 36.23 -13.57
CA ASN A 249 -30.12 36.28 -14.97
C ASN A 249 -31.08 35.40 -15.81
N THR A 250 -32.27 35.91 -16.13
CA THR A 250 -33.33 35.17 -16.84
C THR A 250 -33.26 35.31 -18.37
N ALA A 251 -32.55 36.31 -18.88
CA ALA A 251 -32.50 36.63 -20.32
C ALA A 251 -32.06 35.46 -21.23
N PRO A 252 -31.05 34.63 -20.88
CA PRO A 252 -30.65 33.50 -21.73
C PRO A 252 -31.71 32.39 -21.78
N ALA A 253 -32.41 32.15 -20.66
CA ALA A 253 -33.49 31.17 -20.59
C ALA A 253 -34.73 31.64 -21.38
N GLU A 254 -35.07 32.92 -21.31
CA GLU A 254 -36.19 33.52 -22.04
C GLU A 254 -35.95 33.51 -23.56
N ALA A 255 -34.73 33.84 -24.00
CA ALA A 255 -34.34 33.77 -25.41
C ALA A 255 -34.47 32.33 -25.96
N LEU A 256 -34.04 31.32 -25.19
CA LEU A 256 -34.21 29.92 -25.57
C LEU A 256 -35.68 29.48 -25.63
N LEU A 257 -36.51 29.95 -24.69
CA LEU A 257 -37.94 29.64 -24.70
C LEU A 257 -38.65 30.23 -25.91
N GLU A 258 -38.26 31.44 -26.35
CA GLU A 258 -38.81 32.04 -27.57
C GLU A 258 -38.29 31.33 -28.83
N GLN A 259 -36.99 31.02 -28.88
CA GLN A 259 -36.39 30.29 -30.00
C GLN A 259 -37.06 28.93 -30.23
N TYR A 260 -37.32 28.18 -29.16
CA TYR A 260 -37.91 26.83 -29.22
C TYR A 260 -39.43 26.80 -29.01
N ARG A 261 -40.10 27.96 -29.10
CA ARG A 261 -41.56 28.07 -28.92
C ARG A 261 -42.36 27.17 -29.86
N HIS A 262 -41.88 26.98 -31.09
CA HIS A 262 -42.49 26.14 -32.12
C HIS A 262 -42.35 24.63 -31.83
N THR A 263 -41.38 24.21 -31.01
CA THR A 263 -41.14 22.80 -30.69
C THR A 263 -41.70 22.45 -29.32
N LYS A 264 -42.98 22.05 -29.27
CA LYS A 264 -43.75 21.81 -28.02
C LYS A 264 -43.03 20.91 -27.00
N CYS A 265 -42.44 19.79 -27.43
CA CYS A 265 -41.77 18.87 -26.50
C CYS A 265 -40.50 19.46 -25.87
N VAL A 266 -39.77 20.32 -26.60
CA VAL A 266 -38.53 20.94 -26.11
C VAL A 266 -38.84 22.16 -25.24
N SER A 267 -39.82 22.98 -25.62
CA SER A 267 -40.25 24.13 -24.81
C SER A 267 -40.83 23.70 -23.46
N VAL A 268 -41.62 22.61 -23.43
CA VAL A 268 -42.12 22.02 -22.18
C VAL A 268 -40.98 21.46 -21.33
N ALA A 269 -40.00 20.78 -21.94
CA ALA A 269 -38.83 20.29 -21.23
C ALA A 269 -37.92 21.41 -20.69
N LEU A 270 -37.79 22.53 -21.41
CA LEU A 270 -37.07 23.72 -20.95
C LEU A 270 -37.75 24.31 -19.70
N ARG A 271 -39.08 24.51 -19.73
CA ARG A 271 -39.83 24.99 -18.56
C ARG A 271 -39.71 24.06 -17.35
N ALA A 272 -39.84 22.75 -17.57
CA ALA A 272 -39.68 21.78 -16.50
C ALA A 272 -38.27 21.77 -15.87
N GLN A 273 -37.23 22.07 -16.66
CA GLN A 273 -35.86 22.23 -16.15
C GLN A 273 -35.69 23.50 -15.32
N LEU A 274 -36.31 24.62 -15.72
CA LEU A 274 -36.30 25.88 -14.98
C LEU A 274 -37.06 25.75 -13.65
N GLU A 275 -38.18 25.03 -13.65
CA GLU A 275 -38.97 24.70 -12.45
C GLU A 275 -38.28 23.68 -11.52
N GLY A 276 -37.16 23.08 -11.94
CA GLY A 276 -36.42 22.11 -11.15
C GLY A 276 -37.11 20.75 -10.99
N LYS A 277 -38.08 20.44 -11.84
CA LYS A 277 -38.85 19.19 -11.77
C LYS A 277 -38.00 17.96 -12.10
N THR A 278 -38.28 16.84 -11.43
CA THR A 278 -37.67 15.55 -11.79
C THR A 278 -38.19 15.07 -13.14
N TYR A 279 -37.42 14.22 -13.85
CA TYR A 279 -37.82 13.71 -15.16
C TYR A 279 -39.18 12.99 -15.15
N ARG A 280 -39.49 12.29 -14.05
CA ARG A 280 -40.75 11.56 -13.89
C ARG A 280 -41.93 12.50 -13.65
N GLN A 281 -41.77 13.50 -12.79
CA GLN A 281 -42.80 14.52 -12.54
C GLN A 281 -43.06 15.34 -13.81
N ALA A 282 -42.01 15.79 -14.49
CA ALA A 282 -42.13 16.58 -15.70
C ALA A 282 -42.87 15.81 -16.82
N ALA A 283 -42.67 14.49 -16.93
CA ALA A 283 -43.38 13.66 -17.89
C ALA A 283 -44.89 13.56 -17.57
N ILE A 284 -45.22 13.34 -16.29
CA ILE A 284 -46.61 13.22 -15.81
C ILE A 284 -47.36 14.54 -16.00
N ASP A 285 -46.80 15.65 -15.54
CA ASP A 285 -47.42 16.99 -15.63
C ASP A 285 -47.69 17.42 -17.08
N SER A 286 -46.86 16.94 -18.00
CA SER A 286 -46.90 17.32 -19.42
C SER A 286 -47.72 16.36 -20.28
N GLY A 287 -48.24 15.27 -19.70
CA GLY A 287 -48.98 14.23 -20.42
C GLY A 287 -48.12 13.39 -21.38
N TYR A 288 -46.79 13.35 -21.19
CA TYR A 288 -45.87 12.57 -22.02
C TYR A 288 -45.46 11.26 -21.34
N SER A 289 -45.09 10.26 -22.15
CA SER A 289 -44.61 8.98 -21.62
C SER A 289 -43.32 9.17 -20.79
N PRO A 290 -43.26 8.64 -19.56
CA PRO A 290 -42.06 8.68 -18.72
C PRO A 290 -40.82 8.01 -19.34
N ALA A 291 -41.01 7.13 -20.34
CA ALA A 291 -39.91 6.48 -21.04
C ALA A 291 -39.31 7.35 -22.15
N SER A 292 -40.13 8.13 -22.86
CA SER A 292 -39.70 8.90 -24.03
C SER A 292 -39.36 10.36 -23.71
N PHE A 293 -39.96 10.94 -22.66
CA PHE A 293 -39.76 12.33 -22.28
C PHE A 293 -38.35 12.67 -21.74
N PRO A 294 -37.63 11.79 -21.02
CA PRO A 294 -36.29 12.08 -20.50
C PRO A 294 -35.27 12.50 -21.56
N LYS A 295 -35.42 12.07 -22.81
CA LYS A 295 -34.53 12.48 -23.91
C LYS A 295 -34.63 13.98 -24.20
N TYR A 296 -35.83 14.55 -24.10
CA TYR A 296 -36.08 15.99 -24.28
C TYR A 296 -35.57 16.78 -23.07
N MET A 297 -35.74 16.25 -21.85
CA MET A 297 -35.16 16.85 -20.63
C MET A 297 -33.63 16.93 -20.66
N LYS A 298 -32.96 15.88 -21.14
CA LYS A 298 -31.49 15.87 -21.33
C LYS A 298 -31.03 16.82 -22.45
N ARG A 299 -31.85 17.04 -23.47
CA ARG A 299 -31.58 18.00 -24.54
C ARG A 299 -31.76 19.44 -24.04
N ALA A 300 -32.83 19.71 -23.31
CA ALA A 300 -33.10 21.01 -22.68
C ALA A 300 -31.99 21.42 -21.69
N ALA A 301 -31.50 20.48 -20.86
CA ALA A 301 -30.39 20.75 -19.95
C ALA A 301 -29.09 21.14 -20.67
N ARG A 302 -28.80 20.52 -21.83
CA ARG A 302 -27.65 20.89 -22.66
C ARG A 302 -27.81 22.27 -23.28
N LEU A 303 -28.98 22.56 -23.85
CA LEU A 303 -29.27 23.88 -24.43
C LEU A 303 -29.13 25.01 -23.40
N LEU A 304 -29.66 24.81 -22.18
CA LEU A 304 -29.52 25.78 -21.09
C LEU A 304 -28.07 25.94 -20.66
N ARG A 305 -27.31 24.84 -20.54
CA ARG A 305 -25.88 24.93 -20.23
C ARG A 305 -25.12 25.74 -21.29
N ASP A 306 -25.39 25.49 -22.57
CA ASP A 306 -24.68 26.14 -23.66
C ASP A 306 -25.06 27.63 -23.78
N ALA A 307 -26.32 28.00 -23.50
CA ALA A 307 -26.77 29.40 -23.50
C ALA A 307 -26.25 30.24 -22.33
N TYR A 308 -25.99 29.62 -21.17
CA TYR A 308 -25.39 30.29 -20.00
C TYR A 308 -23.86 30.22 -19.97
N ALA A 309 -23.25 29.57 -20.96
CA ALA A 309 -21.80 29.57 -21.16
C ALA A 309 -21.34 30.65 -22.18
N ALA A 310 -22.29 31.30 -22.86
CA ALA A 310 -22.09 32.40 -23.78
C ALA A 310 -22.21 33.75 -23.06
#